data_AF-A0A1Q7LBR5-F1
#
_entry.id   AF-A0A1Q7LBR5-F1
#
_cell.length_a   1.000
_cell.length_b   1.000
_cell.length_c   1.000
_cell.angle_alpha   90.00
_cell.angle_beta   90.00
_cell.angle_gamma   90.00
#
_symmetry.space_group_name_H-M   'P 1'
#
loop_
_entity.id
_entity.type
_entity.pdbx_description
1 polymer ?
#
loop_
_entity_poly.entity_id
_entity_poly.type
_entity_poly.pdbx_seq_one_letter_code
_entity_poly.pdbx_strand_id
1 'polypeptide(L)'
;MKYDFLVETYQTERIKVVSVWSEFREEDLGFRPNAQDPRGRSVREQIVHQCVSEDLWFRTMLGIDVGAPPLPSQETRMGFMRRYAEDSAKRLAVLQVKDEPWFEGETMFFDVKRSRAWVMTRRIAHTAHHRGQQMAMLRMLARDLHSNYGPTADTGGLMQNHAPTIYAYPSLDALFQAEVAGGHKTPLPGSGGKPVTERPDTR
;
A
#
# COMPACT_ATOMS: atom_id res chain seq x y z
N MET A 1 -2.55 21.60 -11.63
CA MET A 1 -1.35 22.33 -11.16
C MET A 1 -0.15 21.41 -11.22
N LYS A 2 1.07 21.96 -11.12
CA LYS A 2 2.35 21.25 -11.33
C LYS A 2 2.55 20.00 -10.47
N TYR A 3 1.93 19.94 -9.29
CA TYR A 3 2.11 18.87 -8.30
C TYR A 3 0.89 17.97 -8.10
N ASP A 4 -0.17 18.12 -8.89
CA ASP A 4 -1.40 17.31 -8.76
C ASP A 4 -1.10 15.81 -8.85
N PHE A 5 -0.15 15.42 -9.71
CA PHE A 5 0.27 14.03 -9.87
C PHE A 5 0.76 13.40 -8.55
N LEU A 6 1.34 14.17 -7.62
CA LEU A 6 1.75 13.66 -6.31
C LEU A 6 0.54 13.36 -5.42
N VAL A 7 -0.49 14.21 -5.50
CA VAL A 7 -1.75 14.06 -4.75
C VAL A 7 -2.55 12.87 -5.30
N GLU A 8 -2.68 12.78 -6.62
CA GLU A 8 -3.31 11.65 -7.32
C GLU A 8 -2.57 10.33 -7.06
N THR A 9 -1.24 10.37 -7.06
CA THR A 9 -0.43 9.19 -6.73
C THR A 9 -0.65 8.77 -5.28
N TYR A 10 -0.64 9.72 -4.33
CA TYR A 10 -0.94 9.42 -2.93
C TYR A 10 -2.36 8.84 -2.75
N GLN A 11 -3.35 9.40 -3.45
CA GLN A 11 -4.73 8.92 -3.46
C GLN A 11 -4.83 7.46 -3.92
N THR A 12 -4.07 7.04 -4.92
CA THR A 12 -4.09 5.64 -5.37
C THR A 12 -3.23 4.74 -4.48
N GLU A 13 -2.06 5.18 -4.01
CA GLU A 13 -1.21 4.38 -3.13
C GLU A 13 -1.88 4.03 -1.80
N ARG A 14 -2.69 4.91 -1.21
CA ARG A 14 -3.45 4.57 0.00
C ARG A 14 -4.43 3.42 -0.24
N ILE A 15 -5.09 3.37 -1.40
CA ILE A 15 -6.01 2.30 -1.76
C ILE A 15 -5.23 1.00 -1.93
N LYS A 16 -4.12 1.07 -2.68
CA LYS A 16 -3.22 -0.06 -2.93
C LYS A 16 -2.67 -0.71 -1.66
N VAL A 17 -2.37 0.08 -0.62
CA VAL A 17 -1.94 -0.44 0.69
C VAL A 17 -3.06 -1.26 1.33
N VAL A 18 -4.27 -0.70 1.44
CA VAL A 18 -5.40 -1.40 2.06
C VAL A 18 -5.80 -2.65 1.26
N SER A 19 -5.74 -2.59 -0.08
CA SER A 19 -5.99 -3.75 -0.93
C SER A 19 -5.03 -4.91 -0.61
N VAL A 20 -3.73 -4.66 -0.49
CA VAL A 20 -2.75 -5.71 -0.10
C VAL A 20 -3.04 -6.24 1.30
N TRP A 21 -3.40 -5.38 2.25
CA TRP A 21 -3.75 -5.82 3.60
C TRP A 21 -5.00 -6.70 3.62
N SER A 22 -5.94 -6.47 2.70
CA SER A 22 -7.14 -7.29 2.57
C SER A 22 -6.86 -8.71 2.09
N GLU A 23 -5.73 -8.95 1.41
CA GLU A 23 -5.33 -10.25 0.87
C GLU A 23 -4.70 -11.18 1.92
N PHE A 24 -4.21 -10.60 3.02
CA PHE A 24 -3.84 -11.38 4.21
C PHE A 24 -5.08 -11.85 4.97
N ARG A 25 -4.90 -12.92 5.75
CA ARG A 25 -5.83 -13.36 6.78
C ARG A 25 -5.35 -12.94 8.17
N GLU A 26 -6.22 -13.08 9.17
CA GLU A 26 -5.88 -12.71 10.54
C GLU A 26 -4.71 -13.54 11.08
N GLU A 27 -4.68 -14.84 10.76
CA GLU A 27 -3.60 -15.75 11.15
C GLU A 27 -2.25 -15.43 10.49
N ASP A 28 -2.24 -14.69 9.37
CA ASP A 28 -1.01 -14.33 8.64
C ASP A 28 -0.23 -13.21 9.34
N LEU A 29 -0.85 -12.46 10.25
CA LEU A 29 -0.23 -11.27 10.87
C LEU A 29 1.08 -11.59 11.60
N GLY A 30 1.21 -12.79 12.15
CA GLY A 30 2.42 -13.27 12.83
C GLY A 30 3.51 -13.78 11.89
N PHE A 31 3.22 -13.99 10.60
CA PHE A 31 4.16 -14.60 9.67
C PHE A 31 5.40 -13.74 9.48
N ARG A 32 6.57 -14.40 9.52
CA ARG A 32 7.89 -13.83 9.23
C ARG A 32 8.53 -14.62 8.08
N PRO A 33 9.14 -13.98 7.07
CA PRO A 33 9.78 -14.69 5.96
C PRO A 33 10.84 -15.68 6.42
N ASN A 34 11.62 -15.30 7.43
CA ASN A 34 12.56 -16.15 8.13
C ASN A 34 12.35 -15.95 9.63
N ALA A 35 11.89 -17.00 10.33
CA ALA A 35 11.60 -16.94 11.76
C ALA A 35 12.87 -16.84 12.62
N GLN A 36 14.04 -17.21 12.08
CA GLN A 36 15.33 -17.17 12.79
C GLN A 36 16.13 -15.90 12.50
N ASP A 37 15.70 -15.02 11.57
CA ASP A 37 16.38 -13.75 11.28
C ASP A 37 15.66 -12.57 11.96
N PRO A 38 16.19 -12.04 13.07
CA PRO A 38 15.56 -10.95 13.81
C PRO A 38 15.58 -9.61 13.07
N ARG A 39 16.32 -9.48 11.96
CA ARG A 39 16.39 -8.23 11.17
C ARG A 39 15.17 -8.03 10.29
N GLY A 40 14.49 -9.12 9.91
CA GLY A 40 13.27 -9.05 9.09
C GLY A 40 12.06 -8.58 9.89
N ARG A 41 10.96 -8.25 9.23
CA ARG A 41 9.67 -7.92 9.88
C ARG A 41 8.61 -8.98 9.64
N SER A 42 7.70 -9.15 10.60
CA SER A 42 6.44 -9.87 10.41
C SER A 42 5.46 -9.06 9.57
N VAL A 43 4.36 -9.68 9.11
CA VAL A 43 3.27 -8.96 8.42
C VAL A 43 2.77 -7.81 9.29
N ARG A 44 2.46 -8.07 10.56
CA ARG A 44 2.01 -7.04 11.51
C ARG A 44 3.03 -5.91 11.64
N GLU A 45 4.31 -6.22 11.78
CA GLU A 45 5.35 -5.21 11.94
C GLU A 45 5.52 -4.34 10.67
N GLN A 46 5.30 -4.91 9.47
CA GLN A 46 5.27 -4.12 8.23
C GLN A 46 4.07 -3.16 8.20
N ILE A 47 2.89 -3.63 8.62
CA ILE A 47 1.67 -2.82 8.72
C ILE A 47 1.87 -1.68 9.74
N VAL A 48 2.33 -2.00 10.94
CA VAL A 48 2.66 -1.03 12.00
C VAL A 48 3.66 0.00 11.49
N HIS A 49 4.74 -0.45 10.84
CA HIS A 49 5.74 0.45 10.27
C HIS A 49 5.13 1.40 9.24
N GLN A 50 4.27 0.90 8.35
CA GLN A 50 3.59 1.74 7.35
C GLN A 50 2.73 2.81 8.02
N CYS A 51 1.92 2.46 9.03
CA CYS A 51 1.10 3.42 9.77
C CYS A 51 1.93 4.47 10.53
N VAL A 52 2.88 4.03 11.35
CA VAL A 52 3.68 4.89 12.23
C VAL A 52 4.63 5.77 11.42
N SER A 53 5.30 5.21 10.41
CA SER A 53 6.24 5.95 9.56
C SER A 53 5.52 7.01 8.74
N GLU A 54 4.36 6.70 8.16
CA GLU A 54 3.59 7.68 7.39
C GLU A 54 3.11 8.81 8.29
N ASP A 55 2.52 8.48 9.45
CA ASP A 55 2.10 9.49 10.42
C ASP A 55 3.22 10.42 10.85
N LEU A 56 4.38 9.85 11.24
CA LEU A 56 5.53 10.63 11.67
C LEU A 56 6.00 11.60 10.58
N TRP A 57 6.07 11.15 9.33
CA TRP A 57 6.51 12.00 8.22
C TRP A 57 5.50 13.11 7.93
N PHE A 58 4.21 12.78 7.92
CA PHE A 58 3.17 13.78 7.69
C PHE A 58 3.19 14.85 8.79
N ARG A 59 3.28 14.47 10.07
CA ARG A 59 3.33 15.44 11.17
C ARG A 59 4.60 16.27 11.18
N THR A 60 5.77 15.62 11.11
CA THR A 60 7.05 16.29 11.37
C THR A 60 7.71 16.93 10.15
N MET A 61 7.48 16.38 8.96
CA MET A 61 8.10 16.86 7.71
C MET A 61 7.10 17.64 6.85
N LEU A 62 5.83 17.24 6.81
CA LEU A 62 4.83 17.89 5.96
C LEU A 62 3.93 18.87 6.74
N GLY A 63 3.96 18.84 8.07
CA GLY A 63 3.13 19.70 8.91
C GLY A 63 1.63 19.40 8.78
N ILE A 64 1.28 18.14 8.56
CA ILE A 64 -0.10 17.65 8.44
C ILE A 64 -0.34 16.67 9.58
N ASP A 65 -1.17 17.06 10.54
CA ASP A 65 -1.62 16.23 11.65
C ASP A 65 -3.10 15.88 11.47
N VAL A 66 -3.43 14.60 11.66
CA VAL A 66 -4.81 14.07 11.55
C VAL A 66 -5.52 13.98 12.90
N GLY A 67 -4.83 14.31 14.00
CA GLY A 67 -5.37 14.38 15.35
C GLY A 67 -5.76 13.01 15.92
N ALA A 68 -5.15 11.93 15.47
CA ALA A 68 -5.47 10.56 15.87
C ALA A 68 -4.19 9.72 16.03
N PRO A 69 -4.19 8.69 16.92
CA PRO A 69 -3.09 7.76 17.00
C PRO A 69 -2.98 6.94 15.71
N PRO A 70 -1.76 6.66 15.20
CA PRO A 70 -1.58 5.98 13.91
C PRO A 70 -1.98 4.50 13.92
N LEU A 71 -2.14 3.91 15.10
CA LEU A 71 -2.51 2.51 15.27
C LEU A 71 -3.95 2.39 15.78
N PRO A 72 -4.68 1.33 15.40
CA PRO A 72 -6.00 1.04 15.97
C PRO A 72 -5.88 0.64 17.44
N SER A 73 -6.96 0.78 18.20
CA SER A 73 -7.02 0.28 19.60
C SER A 73 -6.94 -1.24 19.69
N GLN A 74 -7.39 -1.94 18.66
CA GLN A 74 -7.23 -3.38 18.48
C GLN A 74 -6.48 -3.64 17.19
N GLU A 75 -5.29 -4.24 17.30
CA GLU A 75 -4.39 -4.57 16.19
C GLU A 75 -4.84 -5.82 15.39
N THR A 76 -6.11 -5.84 15.00
CA THR A 76 -6.64 -6.81 14.04
C THR A 76 -6.38 -6.34 12.61
N ARG A 77 -6.41 -7.26 11.63
CA ARG A 77 -6.27 -6.91 10.21
C ARG A 77 -7.28 -5.82 9.81
N MET A 78 -8.54 -5.98 10.23
CA MET A 78 -9.60 -5.00 9.97
C MET A 78 -9.38 -3.67 10.70
N GLY A 79 -8.89 -3.71 11.95
CA GLY A 79 -8.56 -2.51 12.72
C GLY A 79 -7.51 -1.65 12.02
N PHE A 80 -6.43 -2.28 11.53
CA PHE A 80 -5.38 -1.58 10.78
C PHE A 80 -5.91 -0.97 9.49
N MET A 81 -6.66 -1.72 8.69
CA MET A 81 -7.22 -1.23 7.43
C MET A 81 -8.11 0.00 7.65
N ARG A 82 -9.00 -0.02 8.65
CA ARG A 82 -9.89 1.11 8.96
C ARG A 82 -9.11 2.34 9.42
N ARG A 83 -8.22 2.19 10.41
CA ARG A 83 -7.40 3.31 10.93
C ARG A 83 -6.57 3.94 9.81
N TYR A 84 -5.88 3.13 9.00
CA TYR A 84 -5.07 3.66 7.91
C TYR A 84 -5.92 4.34 6.83
N ALA A 85 -7.07 3.76 6.46
CA ALA A 85 -7.97 4.37 5.48
C ALA A 85 -8.50 5.73 5.96
N GLU A 86 -8.95 5.83 7.21
CA GLU A 86 -9.42 7.07 7.82
C GLU A 86 -8.33 8.16 7.83
N ASP A 87 -7.16 7.84 8.37
CA ASP A 87 -6.09 8.82 8.55
C ASP A 87 -5.52 9.27 7.20
N SER A 88 -5.31 8.34 6.26
CA SER A 88 -4.84 8.68 4.91
C SER A 88 -5.87 9.49 4.11
N ALA A 89 -7.18 9.32 4.35
CA ALA A 89 -8.21 10.17 3.74
C ALA A 89 -8.12 11.62 4.24
N LYS A 90 -7.91 11.82 5.55
CA LYS A 90 -7.72 13.16 6.14
C LYS A 90 -6.46 13.83 5.58
N ARG A 91 -5.35 13.09 5.48
CA ARG A 91 -4.11 13.58 4.84
C ARG A 91 -4.34 13.99 3.39
N LEU A 92 -5.06 13.17 2.62
CA LEU A 92 -5.39 13.46 1.23
C LEU A 92 -6.22 14.74 1.11
N ALA A 93 -7.25 14.92 1.94
CA ALA A 93 -8.09 16.12 1.93
C ALA A 93 -7.27 17.40 2.18
N VAL A 94 -6.29 17.35 3.08
CA VAL A 94 -5.37 18.47 3.32
C VAL A 94 -4.45 18.70 2.12
N LEU A 95 -3.91 17.65 1.51
CA LEU A 95 -3.04 17.74 0.34
C LEU A 95 -3.75 18.35 -0.88
N GLN A 96 -5.02 18.02 -1.08
CA GLN A 96 -5.84 18.50 -2.21
C GLN A 96 -6.04 20.02 -2.23
N VAL A 97 -5.89 20.69 -1.08
CA VAL A 97 -6.02 22.15 -0.97
C VAL A 97 -4.68 22.87 -0.84
N LYS A 98 -3.55 22.17 -0.94
CA LYS A 98 -2.22 22.79 -0.95
C LYS A 98 -1.90 23.39 -2.31
N ASP A 99 -1.32 24.56 -2.29
CA ASP A 99 -0.88 25.30 -3.47
C ASP A 99 0.57 24.98 -3.83
N GLU A 100 1.00 25.42 -5.03
CA GLU A 100 2.36 25.19 -5.52
C GLU A 100 3.44 25.74 -4.56
N PRO A 101 3.31 26.95 -3.97
CA PRO A 101 4.26 27.43 -2.97
C PRO A 101 4.43 26.50 -1.76
N TRP A 102 3.37 25.84 -1.29
CA TRP A 102 3.50 24.87 -0.19
C TRP A 102 4.37 23.67 -0.59
N PHE A 103 4.17 23.13 -1.80
CA PHE A 103 4.95 22.00 -2.34
C PHE A 103 6.41 22.38 -2.60
N GLU A 104 6.65 23.60 -3.08
CA GLU A 104 7.99 24.13 -3.37
C GLU A 104 8.75 24.52 -2.11
N GLY A 105 8.04 24.90 -1.04
CA GLY A 105 8.62 25.25 0.24
C GLY A 105 9.45 24.13 0.88
N GLU A 106 10.49 24.53 1.61
CA GLU A 106 11.41 23.61 2.27
C GLU A 106 10.86 23.05 3.59
N THR A 107 11.36 21.88 3.95
CA THR A 107 11.21 21.23 5.24
C THR A 107 12.46 20.42 5.58
N MET A 108 12.57 19.98 6.83
CA MET A 108 13.64 19.07 7.25
C MET A 108 13.25 17.62 6.91
N PHE A 109 14.02 17.00 6.05
CA PHE A 109 14.01 15.55 5.85
C PHE A 109 15.17 14.96 6.65
N PHE A 110 14.88 14.54 7.88
CA PHE A 110 15.90 14.19 8.87
C PHE A 110 16.88 15.37 9.08
N ASP A 111 18.11 15.23 8.63
CA ASP A 111 19.21 16.20 8.79
C ASP A 111 19.41 17.11 7.57
N VAL A 112 18.66 16.91 6.48
CA VAL A 112 18.81 17.70 5.24
C VAL A 112 17.55 18.49 4.89
N LYS A 113 17.74 19.71 4.37
CA LYS A 113 16.63 20.52 3.83
C LYS A 113 16.21 20.04 2.45
N ARG A 114 14.91 19.83 2.24
CA ARG A 114 14.32 19.41 0.95
C ARG A 114 12.96 20.06 0.76
N SER A 115 12.52 20.21 -0.49
CA SER A 115 11.14 20.65 -0.77
C SER A 115 10.12 19.61 -0.32
N ARG A 116 8.91 20.04 0.04
CA ARG A 116 7.81 19.13 0.39
C ARG A 116 7.43 18.20 -0.76
N ALA A 117 7.52 18.67 -2.00
CA ALA A 117 7.34 17.83 -3.19
C ALA A 117 8.34 16.67 -3.21
N TRP A 118 9.62 16.93 -2.89
CA TRP A 118 10.64 15.87 -2.83
C TRP A 118 10.34 14.88 -1.70
N VAL A 119 9.94 15.36 -0.52
CA VAL A 119 9.56 14.51 0.61
C VAL A 119 8.34 13.64 0.28
N MET A 120 7.33 14.20 -0.39
CA MET A 120 6.17 13.44 -0.87
C MET A 120 6.56 12.33 -1.84
N THR A 121 7.46 12.60 -2.80
CA THR A 121 7.99 11.56 -3.70
C THR A 121 8.68 10.43 -2.92
N ARG A 122 9.49 10.77 -1.91
CA ARG A 122 10.13 9.76 -1.04
C ARG A 122 9.11 8.97 -0.23
N ARG A 123 8.04 9.62 0.25
CA ARG A 123 6.98 8.98 1.02
C ARG A 123 6.23 7.96 0.18
N ILE A 124 5.89 8.31 -1.06
CA ILE A 124 5.27 7.42 -2.05
C ILE A 124 6.19 6.22 -2.34
N ALA A 125 7.47 6.47 -2.63
CA ALA A 125 8.44 5.40 -2.90
C ALA A 125 8.62 4.45 -1.70
N HIS A 126 8.67 4.98 -0.49
CA HIS A 126 8.76 4.18 0.73
C HIS A 126 7.50 3.32 0.95
N THR A 127 6.31 3.88 0.69
CA THR A 127 5.05 3.11 0.74
C THR A 127 5.06 1.97 -0.29
N ALA A 128 5.44 2.24 -1.54
CA ALA A 128 5.55 1.21 -2.58
C ALA A 128 6.57 0.12 -2.24
N HIS A 129 7.71 0.49 -1.64
CA HIS A 129 8.75 -0.43 -1.19
C HIS A 129 8.22 -1.44 -0.15
N HIS A 130 7.59 -0.96 0.93
CA HIS A 130 7.04 -1.84 1.96
C HIS A 130 5.81 -2.62 1.50
N ARG A 131 5.02 -2.06 0.58
CA ARG A 131 3.94 -2.80 -0.09
C ARG A 131 4.49 -3.96 -0.91
N GLY A 132 5.57 -3.74 -1.67
CA GLY A 132 6.25 -4.80 -2.42
C GLY A 132 6.78 -5.94 -1.54
N GLN A 133 7.35 -5.60 -0.37
CA GLN A 133 7.75 -6.60 0.62
C GLN A 133 6.57 -7.46 1.10
N GLN A 134 5.43 -6.83 1.41
CA GLN A 134 4.22 -7.54 1.82
C GLN A 134 3.64 -8.40 0.70
N MET A 135 3.67 -7.94 -0.56
CA MET A 135 3.24 -8.75 -1.70
C MET A 135 4.12 -10.00 -1.88
N ALA A 136 5.43 -9.91 -1.62
CA ALA A 136 6.29 -11.09 -1.58
C ALA A 136 5.91 -12.05 -0.44
N MET A 137 5.52 -11.52 0.73
CA MET A 137 5.03 -12.34 1.85
C MET A 137 3.71 -13.06 1.53
N LEU A 138 2.78 -12.40 0.82
CA LEU A 138 1.56 -13.05 0.31
C LEU A 138 1.90 -14.25 -0.58
N ARG A 139 2.92 -14.11 -1.44
CA ARG A 139 3.42 -15.23 -2.25
C ARG A 139 4.02 -16.35 -1.43
N MET A 140 4.80 -16.05 -0.40
CA MET A 140 5.35 -17.07 0.52
C MET A 140 4.25 -17.83 1.27
N LEU A 141 3.13 -17.17 1.56
CA LEU A 141 1.95 -17.73 2.22
C LEU A 141 0.97 -18.43 1.26
N ALA A 142 1.29 -18.49 -0.05
CA ALA A 142 0.41 -18.99 -1.10
C ALA A 142 -0.99 -18.32 -1.09
N ARG A 143 -1.03 -17.00 -0.86
CA ARG A 143 -2.23 -16.18 -0.99
C ARG A 143 -2.41 -15.73 -2.44
N ASP A 144 -3.68 -15.57 -2.81
CA ASP A 144 -4.12 -14.86 -4.01
C ASP A 144 -3.60 -13.42 -3.96
N LEU A 145 -3.19 -12.89 -5.12
CA LEU A 145 -2.64 -11.55 -5.26
C LEU A 145 -3.36 -10.82 -6.39
N HIS A 146 -4.23 -9.89 -6.05
CA HIS A 146 -4.93 -9.06 -7.03
C HIS A 146 -4.03 -7.97 -7.60
N SER A 147 -4.51 -7.31 -8.65
CA SER A 147 -3.83 -6.16 -9.22
C SER A 147 -3.63 -5.05 -8.20
N ASN A 148 -2.48 -4.39 -8.31
CA ASN A 148 -2.14 -3.27 -7.44
C ASN A 148 -1.75 -2.01 -8.24
N TYR A 149 -0.77 -2.13 -9.14
CA TYR A 149 -0.40 -1.08 -10.10
C TYR A 149 -0.47 -1.56 -11.57
N GLY A 150 -0.85 -2.82 -11.75
CA GLY A 150 -0.92 -3.56 -13.01
C GLY A 150 -1.36 -4.99 -12.72
N PRO A 151 -1.37 -5.88 -13.73
CA PRO A 151 -1.66 -7.29 -13.52
C PRO A 151 -0.60 -7.93 -12.64
N THR A 152 -1.01 -9.02 -12.01
CA THR A 152 -0.13 -9.96 -11.31
C THR A 152 -0.18 -11.30 -12.02
N ALA A 153 0.70 -12.22 -11.64
CA ALA A 153 0.67 -13.58 -12.16
C ALA A 153 -0.71 -14.24 -12.00
N ASP A 154 -1.55 -13.84 -11.04
CA ASP A 154 -2.86 -14.47 -10.82
C ASP A 154 -3.97 -13.88 -11.69
N THR A 155 -3.68 -12.79 -12.39
CA THR A 155 -4.66 -12.08 -13.23
C THR A 155 -4.69 -12.57 -14.67
N GLY A 156 -4.18 -13.78 -14.95
CA GLY A 156 -4.08 -14.35 -16.29
C GLY A 156 -2.65 -14.37 -16.82
N GLY A 157 -1.65 -14.28 -15.94
CA GLY A 157 -0.23 -14.24 -16.29
C GLY A 157 0.34 -12.81 -16.29
N LEU A 158 1.33 -12.56 -17.15
CA LEU A 158 2.06 -11.29 -17.20
C LEU A 158 1.40 -10.28 -18.16
N MET A 159 1.78 -9.00 -18.05
CA MET A 159 1.38 -7.95 -19.02
C MET A 159 1.65 -8.35 -20.48
N GLN A 160 2.76 -9.04 -20.75
CA GLN A 160 3.11 -9.51 -22.09
C GLN A 160 2.11 -10.52 -22.67
N ASN A 161 1.34 -11.19 -21.79
CA ASN A 161 0.28 -12.12 -22.16
C ASN A 161 -1.08 -11.40 -22.27
N HIS A 162 -1.09 -10.07 -22.22
CA HIS A 162 -2.30 -9.24 -22.12
C HIS A 162 -3.17 -9.57 -20.89
N ALA A 163 -2.53 -9.95 -19.78
CA ALA A 163 -3.26 -10.17 -18.53
C ALA A 163 -4.01 -8.89 -18.10
N PRO A 164 -5.32 -8.96 -17.81
CA PRO A 164 -6.10 -7.81 -17.37
C PRO A 164 -5.68 -7.33 -15.98
N THR A 165 -6.00 -6.08 -15.68
CA THR A 165 -5.94 -5.58 -14.30
C THR A 165 -7.22 -6.01 -13.58
N ILE A 166 -7.10 -6.83 -12.53
CA ILE A 166 -8.23 -7.32 -11.72
C ILE A 166 -8.01 -6.92 -10.26
N TYR A 167 -8.73 -5.91 -9.80
CA TYR A 167 -8.70 -5.48 -8.41
C TYR A 167 -9.61 -6.35 -7.54
N ALA A 168 -9.20 -6.59 -6.29
CA ALA A 168 -9.98 -7.37 -5.32
C ALA A 168 -11.37 -6.76 -5.09
N TYR A 169 -11.45 -5.43 -5.06
CA TYR A 169 -12.65 -4.64 -4.83
C TYR A 169 -12.66 -3.39 -5.72
N PRO A 170 -13.84 -2.88 -6.10
CA PRO A 170 -13.95 -1.69 -6.96
C PRO A 170 -13.69 -0.36 -6.22
N SER A 171 -13.81 -0.34 -4.89
CA SER A 171 -13.55 0.84 -4.04
C SER A 171 -13.20 0.43 -2.60
N LEU A 172 -12.69 1.37 -1.79
CA LEU A 172 -12.49 1.13 -0.36
C LEU A 172 -13.80 0.87 0.38
N ASP A 173 -14.89 1.54 0.01
CA ASP A 173 -16.20 1.30 0.62
C ASP A 173 -16.68 -0.12 0.34
N ALA A 174 -16.56 -0.57 -0.92
CA ALA A 174 -16.90 -1.93 -1.30
C ALA A 174 -16.00 -2.96 -0.58
N LEU A 175 -14.70 -2.67 -0.44
CA LEU A 175 -13.77 -3.49 0.33
C LEU A 175 -14.25 -3.65 1.78
N PHE A 176 -14.56 -2.56 2.48
CA PHE A 176 -14.97 -2.64 3.89
C PHE A 176 -16.33 -3.32 4.06
N GLN A 177 -17.29 -3.08 3.16
CA GLN A 177 -18.57 -3.77 3.18
C GLN A 177 -18.40 -5.27 2.95
N ALA A 178 -17.61 -5.67 1.95
CA ALA A 178 -17.40 -7.07 1.61
C ALA A 178 -16.59 -7.82 2.68
N GLU A 179 -15.55 -7.22 3.26
CA GLU A 179 -14.74 -7.85 4.30
C GLU A 179 -15.53 -8.07 5.61
N VAL A 180 -16.53 -7.23 5.90
CA VAL A 180 -17.49 -7.49 7.00
C VAL A 180 -18.42 -8.67 6.68
N ALA A 181 -18.75 -8.86 5.40
CA ALA A 181 -19.62 -9.93 4.91
C ALA A 181 -18.89 -11.24 4.55
N GLY A 182 -17.60 -11.39 4.92
CA GLY A 182 -16.83 -12.62 4.68
C GLY A 182 -15.80 -12.56 3.55
N GLY A 183 -15.61 -11.41 2.91
CA GLY A 183 -14.47 -11.15 2.02
C GLY A 183 -14.64 -11.67 0.58
N HIS A 184 -15.74 -11.28 -0.09
CA HIS A 184 -16.02 -11.65 -1.47
C HIS A 184 -15.20 -10.83 -2.49
N LYS A 185 -13.93 -11.21 -2.66
CA LYS A 185 -13.03 -10.60 -3.67
C LYS A 185 -13.41 -11.03 -5.08
N THR A 186 -13.09 -10.20 -6.07
CA THR A 186 -13.19 -10.55 -7.50
C THR A 186 -12.43 -11.86 -7.79
N PRO A 187 -13.01 -12.87 -8.46
CA PRO A 187 -12.30 -14.10 -8.80
C PRO A 187 -11.07 -13.85 -9.67
N LEU A 188 -10.02 -14.65 -9.47
CA LEU A 188 -8.79 -14.59 -10.24
C LEU A 188 -8.68 -15.80 -11.18
N PRO A 189 -8.29 -15.61 -12.46
CA PRO A 189 -8.10 -16.71 -13.41
C PRO A 189 -6.79 -17.50 -13.18
N GLY A 190 -5.94 -17.10 -12.24
CA GLY A 190 -4.63 -17.70 -11.99
C GLY A 190 -3.59 -17.32 -13.05
N SER A 191 -2.57 -18.18 -13.23
CA SER A 191 -1.46 -17.92 -14.16
C SER A 191 -1.82 -18.00 -15.65
N GLY A 192 -3.05 -18.40 -15.98
CA GLY A 192 -3.45 -18.66 -17.37
C GLY A 192 -2.61 -19.77 -18.03
N GLY A 193 -1.93 -20.61 -17.24
CA GLY A 193 -1.04 -21.66 -17.73
C GLY A 193 0.25 -21.16 -18.40
N LYS A 194 0.59 -19.89 -18.27
CA LYS A 194 1.78 -19.29 -18.89
C LYS A 194 2.96 -19.19 -17.90
N PRO A 195 4.21 -19.28 -18.37
CA PRO A 195 5.38 -19.01 -17.54
C PRO A 195 5.32 -17.59 -16.93
N VAL A 196 5.73 -17.47 -15.67
CA VAL A 196 5.84 -16.18 -14.96
C VAL A 196 7.24 -15.60 -15.21
N THR A 197 7.55 -15.35 -16.48
CA THR A 197 8.81 -14.71 -16.89
C THR A 197 8.67 -13.92 -18.19
N GLU A 198 9.35 -12.77 -18.27
CA GLU A 198 9.50 -11.95 -19.48
C GLU A 198 10.60 -12.47 -20.41
N ARG A 199 11.28 -13.55 -20.03
CA ARG A 199 12.26 -14.19 -20.90
C ARG A 199 11.54 -14.76 -22.13
N PRO A 200 12.13 -14.63 -23.32
CA PRO A 200 11.60 -15.31 -24.50
C PRO A 200 11.58 -16.82 -24.27
N ASP A 201 10.58 -17.51 -24.84
CA ASP A 201 10.61 -18.97 -24.92
C ASP A 201 11.93 -19.36 -25.62
N THR A 202 12.77 -20.15 -24.94
CA THR A 202 14.00 -20.67 -25.52
C THR A 202 13.62 -21.47 -26.77
N ARG A 203 13.97 -20.95 -27.95
CA ARG A 203 14.07 -21.74 -29.17
C ARG A 203 15.28 -22.66 -29.11
#